data_AF-A0A0S7ZXT1-F1
#
_entry.id   AF-A0A0S7ZXT1-F1
#
_cell.length_a   1.000
_cell.length_b   1.000
_cell.length_c   1.000
_cell.angle_alpha   90.00
_cell.angle_beta   90.00
_cell.angle_gamma   90.00
#
_symmetry.space_group_name_H-M   'P 1'
#
loop_
_entity.id
_entity.type
_entity.pdbx_description
1 polymer ?
#
loop_
_entity_poly.entity_id
_entity_poly.type
_entity_poly.pdbx_seq_one_letter_code
_entity_poly.pdbx_strand_id
1 'polypeptide(L)' 'MYIIWGVILFIISCIGYFGQAISAFWPETATRLGLTEPEADVDPTFYADVRGEAYWDTAILWTLPVAGVLLVLNNPAW' A
#
# COMPACT_ATOMS: atom_id res chain seq x y z
N MET A 1 -6.32 17.36 -18.49
CA MET A 1 -6.37 17.52 -17.02
C MET A 1 -6.48 16.17 -16.31
N TYR A 2 -7.33 15.24 -16.78
CA TYR A 2 -7.46 13.89 -16.20
C TYR A 2 -6.18 13.04 -16.22
N ILE A 3 -5.39 13.09 -17.30
CA ILE A 3 -4.14 12.31 -17.41
C ILE A 3 -3.16 12.63 -16.28
N ILE A 4 -2.91 13.92 -16.00
CA ILE A 4 -1.97 14.34 -14.96
C ILE A 4 -2.43 13.84 -13.58
N TRP A 5 -3.71 14.01 -13.27
CA TRP A 5 -4.28 13.52 -12.02
C TRP A 5 -4.28 12.01 -11.90
N GLY A 6 -4.55 11.29 -12.99
CA GLY A 6 -4.45 9.82 -13.04
C GLY A 6 -3.03 9.32 -12.79
N VAL A 7 -2.03 9.97 -13.39
CA VAL A 7 -0.61 9.65 -13.15
C VAL A 7 -0.22 9.93 -11.69
N ILE A 8 -0.59 11.09 -11.15
CA ILE A 8 -0.30 11.43 -9.74
C ILE A 8 -0.92 10.40 -8.80
N LEU A 9 -2.21 10.11 -8.99
CA LEU A 9 -2.92 9.13 -8.18
C LEU A 9 -2.27 7.75 -8.29
N PHE A 10 -1.98 7.28 -9.50
CA PHE A 10 -1.36 5.98 -9.73
C PHE A 10 -0.03 5.86 -8.98
N ILE A 11 0.85 6.87 -9.08
CA ILE A 11 2.17 6.83 -8.45
C ILE A 11 2.04 6.81 -6.92
N ILE A 12 1.29 7.74 -6.34
CA ILE A 12 1.17 7.86 -4.88
C ILE A 12 0.50 6.61 -4.30
N SER A 13 -0.55 6.12 -4.95
CA SER A 13 -1.26 4.92 -4.50
C SER A 13 -0.43 3.64 -4.66
N CYS A 14 0.39 3.53 -5.71
CA CYS A 14 1.34 2.41 -5.83
C CYS A 14 2.32 2.40 -4.68
N ILE A 15 2.86 3.55 -4.28
CA ILE A 15 3.80 3.63 -3.14
C ILE A 15 3.11 3.12 -1.86
N GLY A 16 1.91 3.59 -1.57
CA GLY A 16 1.15 3.15 -0.40
C GLY A 16 0.80 1.66 -0.45
N TYR A 17 0.24 1.20 -1.58
CA TYR A 17 -0.18 -0.19 -1.75
C TYR A 17 1.00 -1.16 -1.66
N PHE A 18 2.10 -0.91 -2.38
CA PHE A 18 3.26 -1.80 -2.33
C PHE A 18 3.96 -1.75 -0.98
N GLY A 19 3.99 -0.61 -0.30
CA GLY A 19 4.45 -0.52 1.08
C GLY A 19 3.69 -1.48 1.99
N GLN A 20 2.35 -1.42 1.95
CA GLN A 20 1.50 -2.30 2.76
C GLN A 20 1.60 -3.77 2.36
N ALA A 21 1.66 -4.07 1.06
CA ALA A 21 1.82 -5.43 0.57
C ALA A 21 3.16 -6.06 1.01
N ILE A 22 4.25 -5.28 1.00
CA ILE A 22 5.55 -5.72 1.51
C ILE A 22 5.47 -5.95 3.03
N SER A 23 4.89 -5.01 3.78
CA SER A 23 4.69 -5.15 5.24
C SER A 23 3.84 -6.38 5.61
N ALA A 24 2.84 -6.71 4.79
CA ALA A 24 1.95 -7.86 5.00
C ALA A 24 2.61 -9.21 4.65
N PHE A 25 3.24 -9.33 3.48
CA PHE A 25 3.69 -10.62 2.96
C PHE A 25 5.20 -10.88 3.12
N TRP A 26 6.01 -9.84 3.27
CA TRP A 26 7.47 -9.92 3.41
C TRP A 26 7.98 -9.05 4.59
N PRO A 27 7.59 -9.34 5.83
CA PRO A 27 7.91 -8.51 7.00
C PRO A 27 9.41 -8.28 7.19
N GLU A 28 10.25 -9.28 6.93
CA GLU A 28 11.71 -9.10 7.00
C GLU A 28 12.23 -8.06 6.00
N THR A 29 11.61 -8.00 4.81
CA THR A 29 11.96 -7.01 3.79
C THR A 29 11.41 -5.64 4.17
N ALA A 30 10.19 -5.59 4.73
CA ALA A 30 9.58 -4.37 5.23
C ALA A 30 10.47 -3.70 6.29
N THR A 31 10.99 -4.48 7.24
CA THR A 31 11.94 -4.00 8.25
C THR A 31 13.24 -3.48 7.63
N ARG A 32 13.83 -4.19 6.66
CA ARG A 32 15.05 -3.74 5.98
C ARG A 32 14.87 -2.44 5.18
N LEU A 33 13.66 -2.22 4.67
CA LEU A 33 13.29 -1.01 3.95
C LEU A 33 12.84 0.13 4.89
N GLY A 34 12.78 -0.10 6.20
CA GLY A 34 12.31 0.87 7.19
C GLY A 34 10.81 1.13 7.14
N LEU A 35 10.02 0.20 6.59
CA LEU A 35 8.55 0.30 6.53
C LEU A 35 7.88 -0.11 7.85
N THR A 36 8.52 -1.00 8.61
CA THR A 36 8.02 -1.51 9.89
C THR A 36 9.17 -1.76 10.86
N GLU A 37 8.90 -1.69 12.16
CA GLU A 37 9.88 -2.07 13.18
C GLU A 37 10.12 -3.59 13.20
N PRO A 38 11.31 -4.06 13.63
CA PRO A 38 11.54 -5.48 13.90
C PRO A 38 10.61 -6.01 15.01
N GLU A 39 10.08 -7.23 14.85
CA GLU A 39 9.20 -7.86 15.87
C GLU A 39 9.85 -7.92 17.26
N ALA A 40 11.16 -8.17 17.31
CA ALA A 40 11.92 -8.27 18.55
C ALA A 40 12.01 -6.94 19.34
N ASP A 41 11.75 -5.81 18.68
CA ASP A 41 11.95 -4.47 19.24
C ASP A 41 10.62 -3.82 19.68
N VAL A 42 9.48 -4.52 19.52
CA VAL A 42 8.15 -4.01 19.83
C VAL A 42 7.32 -4.98 20.67
N ASP A 43 6.24 -4.47 21.28
CA ASP A 43 5.28 -5.33 21.98
C ASP A 43 4.61 -6.33 21.01
N PRO A 44 4.44 -7.61 21.38
CA PRO A 44 3.84 -8.62 20.49
C PRO A 44 2.41 -8.28 20.04
N THR A 45 1.63 -7.61 20.89
CA THR A 45 0.26 -7.18 20.56
C THR A 45 0.31 -6.07 19.53
N PHE A 46 1.20 -5.09 19.72
CA PHE A 46 1.43 -4.02 18.74
C PHE A 46 1.93 -4.59 17.40
N TYR A 47 2.85 -5.55 17.42
CA TYR A 47 3.33 -6.20 16.20
C TYR A 47 2.18 -6.91 15.45
N ALA A 48 1.36 -7.67 16.18
CA ALA A 48 0.21 -8.37 15.59
C ALA A 48 -0.82 -7.40 15.00
N ASP A 49 -1.08 -6.28 15.67
CA ASP A 49 -2.01 -5.24 15.22
C ASP A 49 -1.54 -4.58 13.92
N VAL A 50 -0.30 -4.09 13.88
CA VAL A 50 0.30 -3.47 12.68
C VAL A 50 0.34 -4.44 11.49
N ARG A 51 0.59 -5.73 11.76
CA ARG A 51 0.53 -6.77 10.72
C ARG A 51 -0.89 -6.95 10.20
N GLY A 52 -1.88 -6.95 11.09
CA GLY A 52 -3.30 -6.99 10.74
C GLY A 52 -3.72 -5.79 9.88
N GLU A 53 -3.31 -4.59 10.27
CA GLU A 53 -3.53 -3.36 9.49
C GLU A 53 -2.89 -3.46 8.10
N ALA A 54 -1.66 -3.95 7.98
CA ALA A 54 -1.00 -4.12 6.68
C ALA A 54 -1.76 -5.10 5.76
N TYR A 55 -2.31 -6.19 6.30
CA TYR A 55 -3.16 -7.09 5.52
C TYR A 55 -4.46 -6.43 5.08
N TRP A 56 -5.11 -5.71 5.99
CA TRP A 56 -6.35 -4.99 5.70
C TRP A 56 -6.13 -3.93 4.61
N ASP A 57 -5.12 -3.09 4.77
CA ASP A 57 -4.74 -2.06 3.81
C ASP A 57 -4.41 -2.65 2.45
N THR A 58 -3.67 -3.77 2.41
CA THR A 58 -3.40 -4.47 1.15
C THR A 58 -4.70 -4.94 0.48
N ALA A 59 -5.67 -5.43 1.25
CA ALA A 59 -6.95 -5.91 0.72
C ALA A 59 -7.83 -4.79 0.13
N ILE A 60 -7.68 -3.54 0.59
CA ILE A 60 -8.54 -2.43 0.17
C ILE A 60 -7.86 -1.40 -0.74
N LEU A 61 -6.57 -1.11 -0.53
CA LEU A 61 -5.87 -0.01 -1.20
C LEU A 61 -5.48 -0.31 -2.65
N TRP A 62 -5.50 -1.57 -3.09
CA TRP A 62 -5.24 -1.94 -4.49
C TRP A 62 -6.21 -1.27 -5.47
N THR A 63 -7.38 -0.87 -4.99
CA THR A 63 -8.38 -0.14 -5.77
C THR A 63 -7.87 1.23 -6.22
N LEU A 64 -6.97 1.87 -5.45
CA LEU A 64 -6.46 3.20 -5.76
C LEU A 64 -5.47 3.22 -6.95
N PRO A 65 -4.48 2.31 -7.06
CA PRO A 65 -3.71 2.17 -8.29
C PRO A 65 -4.58 1.88 -9.50
N VAL A 66 -5.55 0.97 -9.37
CA VAL A 66 -6.47 0.64 -10.47
C VAL A 66 -7.26 1.86 -10.90
N ALA A 67 -7.78 2.61 -9.94
CA ALA A 67 -8.50 3.84 -10.21
C ALA A 67 -7.57 4.84 -10.94
N GLY A 68 -6.32 5.06 -10.48
CA GLY A 68 -5.34 5.89 -11.20
C GLY A 68 -5.17 5.50 -12.68
N VAL A 69 -5.11 4.19 -12.98
CA VAL A 69 -5.07 3.68 -14.36
C VAL A 69 -6.36 4.00 -15.12
N LEU A 70 -7.53 3.74 -14.53
CA LEU A 70 -8.83 4.02 -15.16
C LEU A 70 -8.98 5.51 -15.49
N LEU A 71 -8.50 6.41 -14.64
CA LEU A 71 -8.49 7.85 -14.88
C LEU A 71 -7.60 8.24 -16.06
N VAL A 72 -6.40 7.65 -16.17
CA VAL A 72 -5.51 7.87 -17.33
C VAL A 72 -6.16 7.41 -18.63
N LEU A 73 -6.87 6.28 -18.59
CA LEU A 73 -7.57 5.72 -19.73
C LEU A 73 -8.90 6.43 -20.05
N ASN A 74 -9.31 7.41 -19.24
CA ASN A 74 -10.62 8.06 -19.31
C ASN A 74 -11.76 7.02 -19.37
N ASN A 75 -11.63 5.97 -18.58
CA ASN A 75 -12.61 4.88 -18.52
C ASN A 75 -13.83 5.32 -17.69
N PRO A 76 -15.08 5.05 -18.12
CA PRO A 76 -16.28 5.47 -17.39
C PRO A 76 -16.47 4.78 -16.02
N ALA A 77 -15.68 3.75 -15.71
CA ALA A 77 -15.66 3.09 -14.41
C ALA A 77 -14.68 3.73 -13.40
N TRP A 78 -13.97 4.80 -13.81
CA TRP A 78 -13.28 5.69 -12.88
C TRP A 78 -14.31 6.52 -12.09
#